data_AF-K1VAI2-F1
#
_entry.id   AF-K1VAI2-F1
#
_cell.length_a   1.000
_cell.length_b   1.000
_cell.length_c   1.000
_cell.angle_alpha   90.00
_cell.angle_beta   90.00
_cell.angle_gamma   90.00
#
_symmetry.space_group_name_H-M   'P 1'
#
loop_
_entity.id
_entity.type
_entity.pdbx_description
1 polymer ?
#
loop_
_entity_poly.entity_id
_entity_poly.type
_entity_poly.pdbx_seq_one_letter_code
_entity_poly.pdbx_strand_id
1 'polypeptide(L)' 'MTMAEKNLEKANENLRYATLGFEEGVIPASNVLEAHTAWLSAQSEKIDAQIDVKLTEIYLRKATGELTIDN' A
#
# COMPACT_ATOMS: atom_id res chain seq x y z
N MET A 1 0.72 1.88 -10.78
CA MET A 1 0.83 0.85 -9.73
C MET A 1 2.28 0.54 -9.33
N THR A 2 3.25 0.67 -10.25
CA THR A 2 4.66 0.28 -10.02
C THR A 2 5.39 1.00 -8.87
N MET A 3 5.00 2.25 -8.54
CA MET A 3 5.64 3.00 -7.44
C MET A 3 5.14 2.55 -6.06
N ALA A 4 3.82 2.40 -5.89
CA ALA A 4 3.23 1.92 -4.65
C ALA A 4 3.65 0.47 -4.33
N GLU A 5 3.77 -0.37 -5.36
CA GLU A 5 4.27 -1.74 -5.21
C GLU A 5 5.73 -1.79 -4.74
N LYS A 6 6.61 -0.98 -5.34
CA LYS A 6 8.01 -0.88 -4.91
C LYS A 6 8.15 -0.30 -3.51
N ASN A 7 7.32 0.67 -3.13
CA ASN A 7 7.31 1.21 -1.78
C ASN A 7 6.87 0.15 -0.76
N LEU A 8 5.83 -0.62 -1.07
CA LEU A 8 5.37 -1.72 -0.23
C LEU A 8 6.43 -2.82 -0.09
N GLU A 9 7.14 -3.16 -1.16
CA GLU A 9 8.23 -4.13 -1.13
C GLU A 9 9.37 -3.68 -0.21
N LYS A 10 9.79 -2.42 -0.29
CA LYS A 10 10.77 -1.83 0.62
C LYS A 10 10.29 -1.84 2.07
N ALA A 11 9.04 -1.49 2.31
CA ALA A 11 8.48 -1.46 3.65
C ALA A 11 8.34 -2.87 4.26
N ASN A 12 7.99 -3.87 3.45
CA ASN A 12 7.99 -5.29 3.84
C ASN A 12 9.38 -5.75 4.27
N GLU A 13 10.41 -5.44 3.46
CA GLU A 13 11.77 -5.87 3.77
C GLU A 13 12.31 -5.16 5.01
N ASN A 14 12.01 -3.86 5.18
CA ASN A 14 12.35 -3.12 6.39
C ASN A 14 11.67 -3.71 7.63
N LEU A 15 10.38 -4.04 7.53
CA LEU A 15 9.64 -4.67 8.62
C LEU A 15 10.22 -6.06 8.96
N ARG A 16 10.54 -6.87 7.95
CA ARG A 16 11.17 -8.18 8.15
C ARG A 16 12.50 -8.06 8.89
N TYR A 17 13.37 -7.12 8.47
CA TYR A 17 14.64 -6.87 9.12
C TYR A 17 14.48 -6.38 10.56
N ALA A 18 13.56 -5.44 10.80
CA ALA A 18 13.31 -4.91 12.13
C ALA A 18 12.80 -6.00 13.09
N THR A 19 11.85 -6.82 12.65
CA THR A 19 11.30 -7.93 13.44
C THR A 19 12.36 -8.98 13.75
N LEU A 20 13.11 -9.44 12.74
CA LEU A 20 14.18 -10.41 12.95
C LEU A 20 15.26 -9.86 13.90
N GLY A 21 15.69 -8.61 13.70
CA GLY A 21 16.66 -7.97 14.57
C GLY A 21 16.17 -7.77 15.99
N PHE A 22 14.86 -7.59 16.21
CA PHE A 22 14.27 -7.53 17.54
C PHE A 22 14.20 -8.90 18.22
N GLU A 23 13.82 -9.95 17.48
CA GLU A 23 13.82 -11.34 17.97
C GLU A 23 15.23 -11.79 18.38
N GLU A 24 16.25 -11.39 17.61
CA GLU A 24 17.67 -11.64 17.91
C GLU A 24 18.22 -10.69 19.00
N GLY A 25 17.41 -9.75 19.52
CA GLY A 25 17.79 -8.81 20.59
C GLY A 25 18.74 -7.68 20.16
N VAL A 26 18.93 -7.49 18.86
CA VAL A 26 19.88 -6.52 18.26
C VAL A 26 19.22 -5.16 17.98
N ILE A 27 17.89 -5.14 17.80
CA ILE A 27 17.10 -3.94 17.47
C ILE A 27 16.06 -3.68 18.57
N PRO A 28 15.83 -2.43 19.00
CA PRO A 28 14.80 -2.11 19.99
C PRO A 28 13.38 -2.16 19.42
N ALA A 29 12.39 -2.38 20.29
CA ALA A 29 10.98 -2.44 19.92
C ALA A 29 10.45 -1.16 19.23
N SER A 30 11.07 0.00 19.51
CA SER A 30 10.73 1.27 18.84
C SER A 30 10.92 1.21 17.33
N ASN A 31 12.01 0.60 16.85
CA ASN A 31 12.31 0.51 15.42
C ASN A 31 11.36 -0.47 14.72
N VAL A 32 10.94 -1.53 15.41
CA VAL A 32 9.90 -2.45 14.92
C VAL A 32 8.58 -1.69 14.74
N LEU A 33 8.19 -0.89 15.74
CA LEU A 33 6.98 -0.08 15.66
C LEU A 33 7.04 0.92 14.50
N GLU A 34 8.17 1.63 14.32
CA GLU A 34 8.38 2.53 13.19
C GLU A 34 8.27 1.80 11.85
N ALA A 35 8.86 0.60 11.74
CA ALA A 35 8.77 -0.22 10.54
C ALA A 35 7.32 -0.67 10.28
N HIS A 36 6.55 -1.01 11.31
CA HIS A 36 5.13 -1.33 11.20
C HIS A 36 4.31 -0.13 10.72
N THR A 37 4.57 1.07 11.26
CA THR A 37 3.89 2.29 10.81
C THR A 37 4.20 2.58 9.34
N ALA A 38 5.47 2.50 8.93
CA ALA A 38 5.87 2.69 7.54
C ALA A 38 5.23 1.66 6.60
N TRP A 39 5.15 0.40 7.02
CA TRP A 39 4.46 -0.66 6.28
C TRP A 39 2.98 -0.40 6.12
N LEU A 40 2.30 0.02 7.19
CA LEU A 40 0.87 0.34 7.16
C LEU A 40 0.58 1.49 6.19
N SER A 41 1.40 2.55 6.21
CA SER A 41 1.28 3.66 5.27
C SER A 41 1.44 3.20 3.82
N ALA A 42 2.47 2.41 3.51
CA ALA A 42 2.69 1.90 2.16
C ALA A 42 1.57 0.96 1.68
N GLN A 43 1.00 0.17 2.60
CA GLN A 43 -0.14 -0.70 2.31
C GLN A 43 -1.42 0.11 2.04
N SER A 44 -1.64 1.20 2.78
CA SER A 44 -2.75 2.12 2.53
C SER A 44 -2.62 2.80 1.17
N GLU A 45 -1.45 3.34 0.84
CA GLU A 45 -1.19 3.97 -0.46
C GLU A 45 -1.45 3.03 -1.64
N LYS A 46 -1.12 1.74 -1.49
CA LYS A 46 -1.43 0.74 -2.52
C LYS A 46 -2.93 0.58 -2.72
N ILE A 47 -3.70 0.54 -1.62
CA ILE A 47 -5.16 0.40 -1.69
C ILE A 47 -5.77 1.63 -2.36
N ASP A 48 -5.35 2.83 -1.95
CA ASP A 48 -5.83 4.09 -2.53
C ASP A 48 -5.54 4.17 -4.03
N ALA A 49 -4.31 3.84 -4.44
CA ALA A 49 -3.95 3.81 -5.86
C ALA A 49 -4.77 2.78 -6.67
N GLN A 50 -5.18 1.66 -6.07
CA GLN A 50 -6.05 0.67 -6.71
C GLN A 50 -7.50 1.17 -6.82
N ILE A 51 -7.99 1.88 -5.80
CA ILE A 51 -9.31 2.51 -5.81
C ILE A 51 -9.37 3.57 -6.89
N ASP A 52 -8.36 4.44 -6.97
CA ASP A 52 -8.31 5.54 -7.95
C ASP A 52 -8.35 5.03 -9.40
N VAL A 53 -7.65 3.92 -9.70
CA VAL A 53 -7.70 3.30 -11.03
C VAL A 53 -9.11 2.84 -11.36
N LYS A 54 -9.77 2.11 -10.44
CA LYS A 54 -11.16 1.66 -10.65
C LYS A 54 -12.13 2.83 -10.80
N LEU A 55 -11.96 3.87 -10.00
CA LEU A 55 -12.80 5.06 -10.07
C LEU A 55 -12.64 5.77 -11.41
N THR A 56 -11.39 5.91 -11.88
CA THR A 56 -11.06 6.49 -13.18
C THR A 56 -11.62 5.66 -14.33
N GLU A 57 -11.55 4.33 -14.26
CA GLU A 57 -12.17 3.43 -15.22
C GLU A 57 -13.71 3.60 -15.26
N ILE A 58 -14.36 3.69 -14.09
CA ILE A 58 -15.80 3.96 -14.00
C ILE A 58 -16.13 5.33 -14.61
N TYR A 59 -15.36 6.37 -14.31
CA TYR A 59 -15.56 7.69 -14.87
C TYR A 59 -15.34 7.73 -16.37
N LEU A 60 -14.34 7.02 -16.88
CA LEU A 60 -14.10 6.86 -18.31
C LEU A 60 -15.30 6.19 -18.99
N ARG A 61 -15.78 5.05 -18.46
CA ARG A 61 -16.95 4.34 -19.00
C ARG A 61 -18.23 5.18 -18.95
N LYS A 62 -18.39 6.03 -17.92
CA LYS A 62 -19.49 7.01 -17.85
C LYS A 62 -19.35 8.08 -18.92
N ALA A 63 -18.14 8.59 -19.16
CA ALA A 63 -17.88 9.61 -20.17
C ALA A 63 -17.99 9.08 -21.61
N THR A 64 -17.66 7.80 -21.86
CA THR A 64 -17.79 7.15 -23.17
C THR A 64 -19.21 6.65 -23.47
N GLY A 65 -20.14 6.75 -22.51
CA GLY A 65 -21.53 6.32 -22.67
C GLY A 65 -21.74 4.81 -22.55
N GLU A 66 -20.71 4.05 -22.17
CA GLU A 66 -20.79 2.60 -21.94
C GLU A 66 -21.41 2.23 -20.59
N LEU A 67 -21.56 3.20 -19.68
CA LEU A 67 -22.21 3.03 -18.38
C LEU A 67 -23.60 3.67 -18.40
N THR A 68 -24.62 2.93 -18.84
CA THR A 68 -26.02 3.26 -18.57
C THR A 68 -26.32 2.90 -17.11
N ILE A 69 -26.56 3.92 -16.28
CA ILE A 69 -27.15 3.73 -14.96
C ILE A 69 -28.64 3.52 -15.22
N ASP A 70 -29.03 2.28 -15.47
CA ASP A 70 -30.45 1.91 -15.51
C ASP A 70 -30.97 1.97 -14.06
N ASN A 71 -31.93 2.87 -13.82
CA ASN A 71 -32.66 3.05 -12.57
C ASN A 71 -33.74 1.98 -12.39
#